data_AF-A0A257P8Y5-F1
#
_entry.id   AF-A0A257P8Y5-F1
#
_cell.length_a   1.000
_cell.length_b   1.000
_cell.length_c   1.000
_cell.angle_alpha   90.00
_cell.angle_beta   90.00
_cell.angle_gamma   90.00
#
_symmetry.space_group_name_H-M   'P 1'
#
loop_
_entity.id
_entity.type
_entity.pdbx_description
1 polymer ?
#
loop_
_entity_poly.entity_id
_entity_poly.type
_entity_poly.pdbx_seq_one_letter_code
_entity_poly.pdbx_strand_id
1 'polypeptide(L)'
;MRTQSNQLTHMLRPAVIALAFVATSAGAMNVMARLARPVFRIGDMVHFLPSGEATSDAGTRLLVHRSDQFGCVVNLDVLRQSGGSLLIDGRPAGADGNYRLHWAGRRTSLDSADCGSDAELIVSAGDLRILAAAADQPVPVAHDRVIVDKAASPTMR
;
A
#
# COMPACT_ATOMS: atom_id res chain seq x y z
N MET A 1 9.21 -80.98 10.00
CA MET A 1 8.52 -80.87 8.70
C MET A 1 7.21 -80.14 8.87
N ARG A 2 7.15 -78.85 8.47
CA ARG A 2 6.01 -78.10 7.90
C ARG A 2 6.30 -76.61 8.03
N THR A 3 6.84 -76.11 6.93
CA THR A 3 7.07 -74.73 6.52
C THR A 3 5.74 -74.08 6.08
N GLN A 4 5.76 -72.74 5.97
CA GLN A 4 4.78 -71.85 5.30
C GLN A 4 3.50 -71.48 6.05
N SER A 5 3.43 -70.21 6.48
CA SER A 5 2.35 -69.28 6.10
C SER A 5 2.59 -67.91 6.75
N ASN A 6 3.58 -67.15 6.27
CA ASN A 6 3.75 -65.73 6.63
C ASN A 6 4.19 -64.92 5.39
N GLN A 7 3.54 -65.17 4.25
CA GLN A 7 3.82 -64.55 2.95
C GLN A 7 2.57 -63.83 2.42
N LEU A 8 1.85 -63.09 3.28
CA LEU A 8 0.61 -62.42 2.87
C LEU A 8 0.39 -61.02 3.43
N THR A 9 1.44 -60.37 3.94
CA THR A 9 1.37 -58.99 4.45
C THR A 9 2.25 -58.00 3.70
N HIS A 10 2.98 -58.43 2.67
CA HIS A 10 3.96 -57.57 1.96
C HIS A 10 3.62 -57.21 0.51
N MET A 11 2.37 -57.38 0.06
CA MET A 11 1.98 -57.00 -1.31
C MET A 11 0.76 -56.06 -1.41
N LEU A 12 0.42 -55.33 -0.36
CA LEU A 12 -0.71 -54.39 -0.36
C LEU A 12 -0.34 -53.01 0.19
N ARG A 13 0.84 -52.48 -0.19
CA ARG A 13 1.33 -51.19 0.33
C ARG A 13 1.90 -50.14 -0.64
N PRO A 14 1.93 -50.27 -1.98
CA PRO A 14 2.32 -49.12 -2.81
C PRO A 14 1.15 -48.41 -3.50
N ALA A 15 -0.10 -48.90 -3.41
CA ALA A 15 -1.18 -48.38 -4.25
C ALA A 15 -1.97 -47.18 -3.68
N VAL A 16 -1.80 -46.81 -2.40
CA VAL A 16 -2.61 -45.73 -1.77
C VAL A 16 -1.89 -44.37 -1.74
N ILE A 17 -0.59 -44.31 -2.05
CA ILE A 17 0.17 -43.04 -1.97
C ILE A 17 0.08 -42.21 -3.27
N ALA A 18 -0.45 -42.77 -4.36
CA ALA A 18 -0.49 -42.09 -5.66
C ALA A 18 -1.68 -41.13 -5.86
N LEU A 19 -2.67 -41.09 -4.95
CA LEU A 19 -3.90 -40.29 -5.15
C LEU A 19 -4.02 -39.03 -4.29
N ALA A 20 -2.96 -38.64 -3.56
CA ALA A 20 -3.01 -37.48 -2.65
C ALA A 20 -2.22 -36.25 -3.15
N PHE A 21 -1.46 -36.35 -4.24
CA PHE A 21 -0.54 -35.27 -4.67
C PHE A 21 -1.05 -34.32 -5.77
N VAL A 22 -2.20 -34.62 -6.40
CA VAL A 22 -2.66 -33.84 -7.58
C VAL A 22 -3.65 -32.71 -7.20
N ALA A 23 -4.07 -32.60 -5.93
CA ALA A 23 -5.13 -31.67 -5.51
C ALA A 23 -4.64 -30.40 -4.78
N THR A 24 -3.33 -30.09 -4.74
CA THR A 24 -2.81 -28.95 -3.93
C THR A 24 -2.21 -27.79 -4.73
N SER A 25 -1.96 -27.92 -6.04
CA SER A 25 -1.21 -26.89 -6.79
C SER A 25 -2.04 -25.73 -7.34
N ALA A 26 -3.37 -25.82 -7.40
CA ALA A 26 -4.21 -24.75 -7.96
C ALA A 26 -4.73 -23.72 -6.93
N GLY A 27 -4.59 -23.99 -5.62
CA GLY A 27 -5.19 -23.16 -4.56
C GLY A 27 -4.27 -22.11 -3.93
N ALA A 28 -2.95 -22.23 -4.08
CA ALA A 28 -2.01 -21.43 -3.28
C ALA A 28 -1.77 -20.00 -3.81
N MET A 29 -2.01 -19.73 -5.10
CA MET A 29 -1.68 -18.42 -5.68
C MET A 29 -2.67 -17.30 -5.34
N ASN A 30 -3.89 -17.61 -4.89
CA ASN A 30 -4.91 -16.59 -4.57
C ASN A 30 -4.92 -16.13 -3.10
N VAL A 31 -4.34 -16.91 -2.19
CA VAL A 31 -4.40 -16.59 -0.74
C VAL A 31 -3.38 -15.51 -0.36
N MET A 32 -2.18 -15.52 -0.95
CA MET A 32 -1.20 -14.44 -0.73
C MET A 32 -1.66 -13.09 -1.29
N ALA A 33 -2.34 -13.07 -2.45
CA ALA A 33 -2.84 -11.83 -3.07
C ALA A 33 -3.94 -11.13 -2.25
N ARG A 34 -4.60 -11.84 -1.31
CA ARG A 34 -5.57 -11.25 -0.38
C ARG A 34 -4.95 -10.76 0.92
N LEU A 35 -3.86 -11.39 1.37
CA LEU A 35 -3.14 -10.99 2.59
C LEU A 35 -2.20 -9.79 2.37
N ALA A 36 -1.82 -9.51 1.12
CA ALA A 36 -0.90 -8.42 0.79
C ALA A 36 -1.58 -7.10 0.35
N ARG A 37 -2.89 -6.92 0.55
CA ARG A 37 -3.53 -5.64 0.21
C ARG A 37 -3.33 -4.66 1.38
N PRO A 38 -2.45 -3.65 1.28
CA PRO A 38 -2.39 -2.62 2.30
C PRO A 38 -3.77 -1.95 2.39
N VAL A 39 -4.38 -2.04 3.56
CA VAL A 39 -5.65 -1.37 3.84
C VAL A 39 -5.30 0.04 4.29
N PHE A 40 -5.24 0.97 3.33
CA PHE A 40 -5.06 2.38 3.61
C PHE A 40 -6.24 2.94 4.41
N ARG A 41 -5.92 3.54 5.55
CA ARG A 41 -6.85 4.20 6.45
C ARG A 41 -6.76 5.71 6.28
N ILE A 42 -7.87 6.38 6.55
CA ILE A 42 -7.87 7.83 6.71
C ILE A 42 -6.97 8.17 7.90
N GLY A 43 -6.09 9.14 7.72
CA GLY A 43 -5.06 9.52 8.66
C GLY A 43 -3.71 8.83 8.44
N ASP A 44 -3.61 7.80 7.60
CA ASP A 44 -2.30 7.22 7.27
C ASP A 44 -1.45 8.25 6.52
N MET A 45 -0.14 8.22 6.77
CA MET A 45 0.82 9.08 6.09
C MET A 45 1.87 8.24 5.35
N VAL A 46 2.13 8.63 4.11
CA VAL A 46 3.13 8.02 3.23
C VAL A 46 4.27 9.01 3.07
N HIS A 47 5.46 8.65 3.54
CA HIS A 47 6.64 9.50 3.49
C HIS A 47 7.60 9.09 2.38
N PHE A 48 8.09 10.08 1.64
CA PHE A 48 9.16 9.94 0.66
C PHE A 48 10.42 10.57 1.24
N LEU A 49 11.40 9.75 1.59
CA LEU A 49 12.69 10.25 2.04
C LEU A 49 13.56 10.51 0.80
N PRO A 50 14.28 11.66 0.76
CA PRO A 50 15.26 11.92 -0.28
C PRO A 50 16.30 10.80 -0.35
N SER A 51 16.22 9.94 -1.35
CA SER A 51 17.21 8.89 -1.62
C SER A 51 17.85 9.16 -2.97
N GLY A 52 19.18 9.27 -2.99
CA GLY A 52 19.95 9.46 -4.22
C GLY A 52 19.99 8.22 -5.13
N GLU A 53 19.34 7.14 -4.73
CA GLU A 53 19.38 5.84 -5.41
C GLU A 53 18.11 5.62 -6.24
N ALA A 54 18.31 5.44 -7.55
CA ALA A 54 17.25 5.03 -8.47
C ALA A 54 16.81 3.59 -8.15
N THR A 55 15.50 3.38 -7.92
CA THR A 55 14.92 2.04 -7.75
C THR A 55 14.29 1.60 -9.06
N SER A 56 13.87 0.33 -9.12
CA SER A 56 13.24 -0.30 -10.30
C SER A 56 11.98 0.41 -10.83
N ASP A 57 11.36 1.31 -10.07
CA ASP A 57 10.16 2.05 -10.48
C ASP A 57 10.47 3.43 -11.09
N ALA A 58 11.74 3.67 -11.44
CA ALA A 58 12.19 4.91 -12.04
C ALA A 58 11.39 5.24 -13.32
N GLY A 59 10.89 6.48 -13.37
CA GLY A 59 10.09 7.01 -14.47
C GLY A 59 8.59 6.76 -14.37
N THR A 60 8.08 6.12 -13.30
CA THR A 60 6.63 5.97 -13.11
C THR A 60 5.97 7.32 -12.92
N ARG A 61 4.96 7.61 -13.74
CA ARG A 61 4.21 8.87 -13.75
C ARG A 61 2.73 8.56 -13.60
N LEU A 62 2.11 9.13 -12.56
CA LEU A 62 0.71 8.94 -12.24
C LEU A 62 -0.03 10.23 -12.57
N LEU A 63 -1.04 10.15 -13.44
CA LEU A 63 -1.96 11.25 -13.67
C LEU A 63 -2.98 11.25 -12.53
N VAL A 64 -2.99 12.32 -11.75
CA VAL A 64 -3.88 12.47 -10.59
C VAL A 64 -4.79 13.66 -10.82
N HIS A 65 -5.95 13.66 -10.18
CA HIS A 65 -6.83 14.83 -10.19
C HIS A 65 -6.50 15.76 -9.03
N ARG A 66 -6.70 17.05 -9.23
CA ARG A 66 -6.66 18.06 -8.18
C ARG A 66 -8.05 18.65 -8.01
N SER A 67 -8.38 19.07 -6.80
CA SER A 67 -9.69 19.69 -6.52
C SER A 67 -9.91 21.00 -7.30
N ASP A 68 -8.83 21.69 -7.67
CA ASP A 68 -8.83 23.03 -8.28
C ASP A 68 -8.36 23.09 -9.75
N GLN A 69 -7.90 21.97 -10.33
CA GLN A 69 -7.45 21.92 -11.73
C GLN A 69 -7.70 20.55 -12.38
N PHE A 70 -7.77 20.54 -13.71
CA PHE A 70 -7.89 19.32 -14.52
C PHE A 70 -6.59 18.53 -14.54
N GLY A 71 -6.31 17.90 -13.41
CA GLY A 71 -5.23 16.97 -13.20
C GLY A 71 -3.82 17.57 -13.19
N CYS A 72 -2.90 16.75 -12.74
CA CYS A 72 -1.46 16.99 -12.69
C CYS A 72 -0.76 15.64 -12.62
N VAL A 73 0.58 15.65 -12.63
CA VAL A 73 1.39 14.43 -12.63
C VAL A 73 2.18 14.32 -11.34
N VAL A 74 2.09 13.15 -10.73
CA VAL A 74 2.97 12.70 -9.67
C VAL A 74 4.00 11.75 -10.26
N ASN A 75 5.26 12.17 -10.28
CA ASN A 75 6.39 11.38 -10.75
C ASN A 75 7.16 10.81 -9.55
N LEU A 76 7.24 9.49 -9.47
CA LEU A 76 7.81 8.77 -8.33
C LEU A 76 9.30 9.12 -8.11
N ASP A 77 10.07 9.31 -9.19
CA ASP A 77 11.48 9.71 -9.06
C ASP A 77 11.61 11.09 -8.45
N VAL A 78 10.71 12.00 -8.82
CA VAL A 78 10.74 13.36 -8.30
C VAL A 78 10.41 13.35 -6.82
N LEU A 79 9.38 12.60 -6.39
CA LEU A 79 9.04 12.45 -4.97
C LEU A 79 10.22 11.88 -4.17
N ARG A 80 10.88 10.85 -4.68
CA ARG A 80 12.03 10.21 -4.01
C ARG A 80 13.29 11.07 -4.00
N GLN A 81 13.47 11.95 -4.97
CA GLN A 81 14.61 12.88 -5.01
C GLN A 81 14.38 14.13 -4.16
N SER A 82 13.17 14.69 -4.17
CA SER A 82 12.86 15.91 -3.43
C SER A 82 12.38 15.67 -2.01
N GLY A 83 11.88 14.47 -1.73
CA GLY A 83 11.16 14.12 -0.52
C GLY A 83 9.78 14.79 -0.42
N GLY A 84 9.05 14.39 0.61
CA GLY A 84 7.76 14.95 1.02
C GLY A 84 6.87 13.89 1.66
N SER A 85 5.59 14.21 1.82
CA SER A 85 4.61 13.32 2.44
C SER A 85 3.23 13.45 1.82
N LEU A 86 2.50 12.34 1.77
CA LEU A 86 1.08 12.28 1.44
C LEU A 86 0.30 11.87 2.68
N LEU A 87 -0.68 12.67 3.09
CA LEU A 87 -1.65 12.32 4.12
C LEU A 87 -2.94 11.83 3.45
N ILE A 88 -3.54 10.75 3.96
CA ILE A 88 -4.84 10.27 3.47
C ILE A 88 -5.97 10.97 4.23
N ASP A 89 -6.54 12.03 3.66
CA ASP A 89 -7.57 12.84 4.34
C ASP A 89 -8.95 12.19 4.32
N GLY A 90 -9.27 11.43 3.28
CA GLY A 90 -10.63 10.95 3.11
C GLY A 90 -10.91 10.22 1.80
N ARG A 91 -12.21 10.10 1.51
CA ARG A 91 -12.73 9.64 0.23
C ARG A 91 -13.64 10.72 -0.35
N PRO A 92 -13.52 11.06 -1.64
CA PRO A 92 -14.43 12.00 -2.27
C PRO A 92 -15.87 11.44 -2.30
N ALA A 93 -16.86 12.32 -2.14
CA ALA A 93 -18.27 11.93 -2.19
C ALA A 93 -18.63 11.41 -3.58
N GLY A 94 -19.29 10.24 -3.66
CA GLY A 94 -19.77 9.65 -4.91
C GLY A 94 -18.69 9.01 -5.80
N ALA A 95 -17.44 8.91 -5.32
CA ALA A 95 -16.33 8.31 -6.06
C ALA A 95 -15.79 7.07 -5.33
N ASP A 96 -16.48 5.95 -5.51
CA ASP A 96 -16.07 4.67 -4.92
C ASP A 96 -14.67 4.26 -5.42
N GLY A 97 -13.78 3.95 -4.48
CA GLY A 97 -12.42 3.49 -4.79
C GLY A 97 -11.38 4.59 -5.01
N ASN A 98 -11.76 5.86 -4.88
CA ASN A 98 -10.82 6.98 -4.87
C ASN A 98 -10.53 7.46 -3.44
N TYR A 99 -9.33 8.02 -3.27
CA TYR A 99 -8.85 8.61 -2.04
C TYR A 99 -8.50 10.06 -2.29
N ARG A 100 -8.84 10.89 -1.30
CA ARG A 100 -8.38 12.26 -1.20
C ARG A 100 -7.12 12.27 -0.35
N LEU A 101 -6.06 12.83 -0.90
CA LEU A 101 -4.77 12.97 -0.24
C LEU A 101 -4.38 14.43 -0.16
N HIS A 102 -3.64 14.79 0.87
CA HIS A 102 -2.91 16.05 0.93
C HIS A 102 -1.42 15.80 0.73
N TRP A 103 -0.86 16.42 -0.30
CA TRP A 103 0.57 16.41 -0.59
C TRP A 103 1.25 17.61 0.08
N ALA A 104 2.36 17.35 0.76
CA ALA A 104 3.28 18.36 1.25
C ALA A 104 4.72 17.98 0.87
N GLY A 105 5.35 18.80 0.03
CA GLY A 105 6.74 18.62 -0.37
C GLY A 105 7.22 19.74 -1.28
N ARG A 106 8.33 19.54 -1.98
CA ARG A 106 8.87 20.60 -2.85
C ARG A 106 8.17 20.66 -4.20
N ARG A 107 7.92 19.49 -4.80
CA ARG A 107 7.29 19.30 -6.09
C ARG A 107 6.95 17.83 -6.34
N THR A 108 6.08 17.58 -7.30
CA THR A 108 5.62 16.24 -7.73
C THR A 108 6.06 15.86 -9.14
N SER A 109 6.40 16.85 -10.00
CA SER A 109 7.00 16.64 -11.32
C SER A 109 8.04 17.72 -11.63
N LEU A 110 8.94 17.45 -12.59
CA LEU A 110 9.93 18.43 -13.08
C LEU A 110 9.40 19.33 -14.20
N ASP A 111 8.30 18.93 -14.84
CA ASP A 111 7.70 19.62 -15.98
C ASP A 111 6.49 20.48 -15.59
N SER A 112 5.81 21.06 -16.58
CA SER A 112 4.65 21.92 -16.39
C SER A 112 3.41 21.20 -15.86
N ALA A 113 3.43 19.87 -15.74
CA ALA A 113 2.34 19.09 -15.17
C ALA A 113 2.48 18.89 -13.65
N ASP A 114 3.41 19.59 -12.99
CA ASP A 114 3.60 19.53 -11.54
C ASP A 114 2.34 19.91 -10.75
N CYS A 115 1.97 19.09 -9.76
CA CYS A 115 0.93 19.41 -8.79
C CYS A 115 1.34 20.49 -7.80
N GLY A 116 2.63 20.86 -7.74
CA GLY A 116 3.15 21.90 -6.85
C GLY A 116 3.68 21.38 -5.51
N SER A 117 3.92 22.29 -4.58
CA SER A 117 4.51 21.99 -3.26
C SER A 117 3.47 21.59 -2.20
N ASP A 118 2.24 22.04 -2.36
CA ASP A 118 1.11 21.78 -1.47
C ASP A 118 -0.14 21.60 -2.35
N ALA A 119 -0.77 20.43 -2.27
CA ALA A 119 -1.91 20.10 -3.14
C ALA A 119 -2.84 19.04 -2.55
N GLU A 120 -4.14 19.22 -2.74
CA GLU A 120 -5.15 18.19 -2.53
C GLU A 120 -5.29 17.34 -3.80
N LEU A 121 -4.98 16.06 -3.69
CA LEU A 121 -4.96 15.09 -4.79
C LEU A 121 -6.10 14.10 -4.64
N ILE A 122 -6.71 13.72 -5.76
CA ILE A 122 -7.63 12.60 -5.85
C ILE A 122 -6.96 11.50 -6.66
N VAL A 123 -6.77 10.35 -6.03
CA VAL A 123 -6.09 9.18 -6.60
C VAL A 123 -6.91 7.93 -6.44
N SER A 124 -6.77 7.01 -7.39
CA SER A 124 -7.38 5.69 -7.30
C SER A 124 -6.69 4.84 -6.23
N ALA A 125 -7.41 3.84 -5.70
CA ALA A 125 -6.82 2.82 -4.83
C ALA A 125 -5.66 2.03 -5.51
N GLY A 126 -5.61 2.00 -6.84
CA GLY A 126 -4.49 1.44 -7.60
C GLY A 126 -3.25 2.31 -7.49
N ASP A 127 -3.39 3.59 -7.80
CA ASP A 127 -2.30 4.56 -7.79
C ASP A 127 -1.76 4.79 -6.38
N LEU A 128 -2.63 4.81 -5.37
CA LEU A 128 -2.21 4.89 -3.97
C LEU A 128 -1.33 3.70 -3.54
N ARG A 129 -1.57 2.49 -4.08
CA ARG A 129 -0.69 1.33 -3.83
C ARG A 129 0.68 1.52 -4.47
N ILE A 130 0.72 2.08 -5.68
CA ILE A 130 1.98 2.39 -6.38
C ILE A 130 2.76 3.43 -5.59
N LEU A 131 2.10 4.51 -5.15
CA LEU A 131 2.71 5.56 -4.32
C LEU A 131 3.27 5.00 -3.01
N ALA A 132 2.50 4.16 -2.31
CA ALA A 132 2.94 3.56 -1.06
C ALA A 132 4.08 2.55 -1.23
N ALA A 133 4.12 1.83 -2.36
CA ALA A 133 5.22 0.92 -2.66
C ALA A 133 6.54 1.66 -2.95
N ALA A 134 6.46 2.88 -3.47
CA ALA A 134 7.61 3.73 -3.76
C ALA A 134 8.11 4.55 -2.56
N ALA A 135 7.39 4.52 -1.44
CA ALA A 135 7.69 5.24 -0.22
C ALA A 135 8.57 4.43 0.74
N ASP A 136 9.22 5.09 1.68
CA ASP A 136 10.15 4.49 2.66
C ASP A 136 9.42 3.80 3.84
N GLN A 137 8.25 3.19 3.57
CA GLN A 137 7.22 2.64 4.46
C GLN A 137 6.06 3.61 4.82
N PRO A 138 4.79 3.16 4.72
CA PRO A 138 3.66 3.87 5.32
C PRO A 138 3.78 3.84 6.86
N VAL A 139 3.80 5.01 7.49
CA VAL A 139 3.76 5.10 8.96
C VAL A 139 2.30 5.25 9.37
N PRO A 140 1.72 4.30 10.13
CA PRO A 140 0.39 4.51 10.69
C PRO A 140 0.49 5.67 11.68
N VAL A 141 -0.15 6.80 11.36
CA VAL A 141 -0.24 7.93 12.29
C VAL A 141 -1.27 7.52 13.34
N ALA A 142 -0.78 7.00 14.47
CA ALA A 142 -1.63 6.76 15.62
C ALA A 142 -2.22 8.12 16.03
N HIS A 143 -3.53 8.28 15.87
CA HIS A 143 -4.27 9.34 16.56
C HIS A 143 -4.21 9.06 18.06
N ASP A 144 -3.08 9.34 18.70
CA ASP A 144 -3.14 9.73 20.09
C ASP A 144 -3.93 11.03 20.09
N ARG A 145 -5.09 11.01 20.75
CA ARG A 145 -5.95 12.18 20.85
C ARG A 145 -5.12 13.27 21.49
N VAL A 146 -4.71 14.28 20.73
CA VAL A 146 -4.30 15.55 21.30
C VAL A 146 -5.56 16.11 21.96
N ILE A 147 -5.75 15.78 23.24
CA ILE A 147 -6.65 16.49 24.12
C ILE A 147 -6.02 17.88 24.23
N VAL A 148 -6.56 18.82 23.46
CA VAL A 148 -6.28 20.23 23.69
C VAL A 148 -6.91 20.56 25.03
N ASP A 149 -6.12 20.45 26.10
CA ASP A 149 -6.50 20.97 27.40
C ASP A 149 -6.72 22.48 27.20
N LYS A 150 -8.01 22.83 27.18
CA LYS A 150 -8.48 24.21 27.21
C LYS A 150 -7.97 24.82 28.52
N ALA A 151 -6.81 25.45 28.46
CA ALA A 151 -6.28 26.22 29.57
C ALA A 151 -7.34 27.22 30.02
N ALA A 152 -7.83 27.04 31.24
CA ALA A 152 -8.76 27.96 31.89
C ALA A 152 -8.10 29.34 31.96
N SER A 153 -8.75 30.35 31.40
CA SER A 153 -8.38 31.75 31.63
C SER A 153 -8.42 32.05 33.14
N PRO A 154 -7.38 32.63 33.74
CA PRO A 154 -7.47 33.12 35.10
C PRO A 154 -8.34 34.37 35.13
N THR A 155 -9.47 34.28 35.84
CA THR A 155 -10.29 35.44 36.21
C THR A 155 -9.44 36.37 37.08
N MET A 156 -9.04 37.52 36.54
CA MET A 156 -8.52 38.63 37.34
C MET A 156 -9.64 39.22 38.18
N ARG A 157 -9.30 39.51 39.44
CA ARG A 157 -10.13 40.15 40.47
C ARG A 157 -10.56 41.55 40.07
#